data_AF-A0A229SIL1-F1
#
_entry.id   AF-A0A229SIL1-F1
#
_cell.length_a   1.000
_cell.length_b   1.000
_cell.length_c   1.000
_cell.angle_alpha   90.00
_cell.angle_beta   90.00
_cell.angle_gamma   90.00
#
_symmetry.space_group_name_H-M   'P 1'
#
loop_
_entity.id
_entity.type
_entity.pdbx_description
1 polymer ?
#
loop_
_entity_poly.entity_id
_entity_poly.type
_entity_poly.pdbx_seq_one_letter_code
_entity_poly.pdbx_strand_id
1 'polypeptide(L)'
;MTQAKLPRLIPTGTCWCGCGKETAIGAFFAQGHDKIAEAALIAAEFNGSVPQLLHAQGYGPGRSVIHQAVEAGVWEACPERGCWYKGTAQSVRTHQRKYHAPSPVESMQNTAPTTRNS
;
A
#
# COMPACT_ATOMS: atom_id res chain seq x y z
N MET A 1 6.15 -6.27 -23.66
CA MET A 1 5.43 -7.31 -22.88
C MET A 1 4.04 -6.78 -22.60
N THR A 2 3.03 -7.23 -23.36
CA THR A 2 1.63 -6.84 -23.13
C THR A 2 1.18 -7.48 -21.81
N GLN A 3 0.77 -6.66 -20.84
CA GLN A 3 0.21 -7.18 -19.59
C GLN A 3 -1.09 -7.91 -19.93
N ALA A 4 -1.08 -9.25 -19.83
CA ALA A 4 -2.27 -10.04 -20.07
C ALA A 4 -3.35 -9.63 -19.06
N LYS A 5 -4.54 -9.31 -19.56
CA LYS A 5 -5.68 -8.93 -18.72
C LYS A 5 -6.03 -10.12 -17.83
N LEU A 6 -5.92 -9.95 -16.51
CA LEU A 6 -6.32 -10.99 -15.56
C LEU A 6 -7.82 -11.31 -15.69
N PRO A 7 -8.23 -12.58 -15.47
CA PRO A 7 -9.64 -12.95 -15.54
C PRO A 7 -10.44 -12.22 -14.47
N ARG A 8 -11.70 -11.91 -14.79
CA ARG A 8 -12.65 -11.37 -13.80
C ARG A 8 -13.06 -12.50 -12.85
N LEU A 9 -12.77 -12.33 -11.57
CA LEU A 9 -13.18 -13.25 -10.51
C LEU A 9 -14.56 -12.85 -9.97
N ILE A 10 -15.40 -13.85 -9.64
CA ILE A 10 -16.76 -13.66 -9.11
C ILE A 10 -16.84 -14.30 -7.71
N PRO A 11 -17.27 -13.55 -6.68
CA PRO A 11 -17.49 -14.10 -5.34
C PRO A 11 -18.55 -15.20 -5.33
N THR A 12 -18.31 -16.25 -4.54
CA THR A 12 -19.15 -17.47 -4.52
C THR A 12 -20.16 -17.50 -3.37
N GLY A 13 -20.13 -16.51 -2.48
CA GLY A 13 -20.92 -16.51 -1.24
C GLY A 13 -20.24 -17.28 -0.09
N THR A 14 -19.18 -18.03 -0.36
CA THR A 14 -18.39 -18.78 0.63
C THR A 14 -16.95 -18.26 0.71
N CYS A 15 -16.37 -18.31 1.90
CA CYS A 15 -15.04 -17.76 2.15
C CYS A 15 -13.96 -18.55 1.40
N TRP A 16 -13.20 -17.85 0.56
CA TRP A 16 -12.14 -18.43 -0.28
C TRP A 16 -10.91 -18.90 0.50
N CYS A 17 -10.82 -18.63 1.80
CA CYS A 17 -9.79 -19.27 2.63
C CYS A 17 -10.06 -20.76 2.88
N GLY A 18 -11.19 -21.31 2.42
CA GLY A 18 -11.53 -22.73 2.55
C GLY A 18 -12.23 -23.13 3.85
N CYS A 19 -12.53 -22.19 4.75
CA CYS A 19 -13.18 -22.50 6.04
C CYS A 19 -14.68 -22.81 5.94
N GLY A 20 -15.30 -22.62 4.77
CA GLY A 20 -16.72 -22.85 4.55
C GLY A 20 -17.67 -21.78 5.09
N LYS A 21 -17.17 -20.74 5.80
CA LYS A 21 -18.00 -19.65 6.32
C LYS A 21 -18.66 -18.85 5.18
N GLU A 22 -19.91 -18.44 5.38
CA GLU A 22 -20.60 -17.52 4.47
C GLU A 22 -19.97 -16.13 4.47
N THR A 23 -20.00 -15.46 3.32
CA THR A 23 -19.45 -14.12 3.11
C THR A 23 -20.54 -13.11 2.82
N ALA A 24 -20.28 -11.84 3.11
CA ALA A 24 -21.17 -10.76 2.70
C ALA A 24 -21.32 -10.71 1.16
N ILE A 25 -22.44 -10.19 0.68
CA ILE A 25 -22.70 -10.04 -0.76
C ILE A 25 -21.53 -9.27 -1.41
N GLY A 26 -20.92 -9.90 -2.43
CA GLY A 26 -19.80 -9.32 -3.17
C GLY A 26 -18.42 -9.48 -2.53
N ALA A 27 -18.31 -10.14 -1.37
CA ALA A 27 -17.04 -10.38 -0.70
C ALA A 27 -16.46 -11.78 -1.01
N PHE A 28 -15.14 -11.87 -1.20
CA PHE A 28 -14.44 -13.15 -1.39
C PHE A 28 -14.06 -13.83 -0.07
N PHE A 29 -13.86 -13.05 0.99
CA PHE A 29 -13.36 -13.52 2.28
C PHE A 29 -14.25 -13.03 3.42
N ALA A 30 -14.35 -13.84 4.48
CA ALA A 30 -14.81 -13.35 5.77
C ALA A 30 -13.82 -12.32 6.33
N GLN A 31 -14.26 -11.48 7.28
CA GLN A 31 -13.43 -10.40 7.82
C GLN A 31 -12.07 -10.92 8.35
N GLY A 32 -10.97 -10.42 7.77
CA GLY A 32 -9.60 -10.78 8.14
C GLY A 32 -9.09 -12.12 7.57
N HIS A 33 -9.92 -12.88 6.85
CA HIS A 33 -9.54 -14.18 6.30
C HIS A 33 -8.70 -14.08 5.02
N ASP A 34 -8.63 -12.90 4.39
CA ASP A 34 -7.71 -12.60 3.29
C ASP A 34 -6.25 -12.77 3.73
N LYS A 35 -5.91 -12.26 4.92
CA LYS A 35 -4.56 -12.41 5.49
C LYS A 35 -4.24 -13.82 5.94
N ILE A 36 -5.24 -14.57 6.41
CA ILE A 36 -5.07 -15.99 6.73
C ILE A 36 -4.78 -16.78 5.45
N ALA A 37 -5.54 -16.53 4.37
CA ALA A 37 -5.32 -17.17 3.08
C ALA A 37 -3.94 -16.82 2.49
N GLU A 38 -3.53 -15.55 2.55
CA GLU A 38 -2.19 -15.10 2.14
C GLU A 38 -1.08 -15.83 2.92
N ALA A 39 -1.19 -15.89 4.25
CA ALA A 39 -0.21 -16.57 5.10
C ALA A 39 -0.15 -18.08 4.81
N ALA A 40 -1.30 -18.72 4.59
CA ALA A 40 -1.37 -20.13 4.22
C ALA A 40 -0.70 -20.40 2.86
N LEU A 41 -0.90 -19.52 1.87
CA LEU A 41 -0.21 -19.60 0.58
C LEU A 41 1.30 -19.48 0.74
N ILE A 42 1.78 -18.52 1.54
CA ILE A 42 3.20 -18.34 1.81
C ILE A 42 3.81 -19.57 2.49
N ALA A 43 3.08 -20.17 3.44
CA ALA A 43 3.51 -21.40 4.11
C ALA A 43 3.59 -22.58 3.13
N ALA A 44 2.56 -22.80 2.31
CA ALA A 44 2.45 -23.95 1.41
C ALA A 44 3.41 -23.87 0.21
N GLU A 45 3.52 -22.70 -0.43
CA GLU A 45 4.23 -22.55 -1.71
C GLU A 45 5.64 -21.97 -1.55
N PHE A 46 5.90 -21.23 -0.46
CA PHE A 46 7.14 -20.47 -0.27
C PHE A 46 7.82 -20.80 1.06
N ASN A 47 7.48 -21.93 1.68
CA ASN A 47 8.08 -22.44 2.91
C ASN A 47 8.05 -21.41 4.06
N GLY A 48 6.98 -20.62 4.13
CA GLY A 48 6.81 -19.57 5.14
C GLY A 48 7.71 -18.34 4.94
N SER A 49 8.39 -18.21 3.80
CA SER A 49 9.41 -17.19 3.56
C SER A 49 8.94 -16.13 2.56
N VAL A 50 8.67 -14.92 3.06
CA VAL A 50 8.40 -13.75 2.22
C VAL A 50 9.56 -13.43 1.26
N PRO A 51 10.85 -13.52 1.66
CA PRO A 51 11.95 -13.40 0.71
C PRO A 51 11.87 -14.39 -0.46
N GLN A 52 11.48 -15.65 -0.23
CA GLN A 52 11.32 -16.63 -1.30
C GLN A 52 10.14 -16.30 -2.22
N LEU A 53 9.00 -15.86 -1.66
CA LEU A 53 7.89 -15.32 -2.45
C LEU A 53 8.35 -14.16 -3.35
N LEU A 54 9.04 -13.17 -2.78
CA LEU A 54 9.52 -12.01 -3.53
C LEU A 54 10.50 -12.43 -4.63
N HIS A 55 11.43 -13.33 -4.31
CA HIS A 55 12.40 -13.86 -5.28
C HIS A 55 11.71 -14.62 -6.42
N ALA A 56 10.70 -15.44 -6.12
CA ALA A 56 9.90 -16.16 -7.11
C ALA A 56 9.14 -15.21 -8.06
N GLN A 57 8.80 -14.00 -7.61
CA GLN A 57 8.20 -12.94 -8.44
C GLN A 57 9.25 -12.03 -9.12
N GLY A 58 10.53 -12.40 -9.02
CA GLY A 58 11.66 -11.69 -9.61
C GLY A 58 12.05 -10.41 -8.86
N TYR A 59 11.63 -10.22 -7.61
CA TYR A 59 12.07 -9.12 -6.77
C TYR A 59 13.27 -9.51 -5.91
N GLY A 60 14.05 -8.51 -5.48
CA GLY A 60 15.24 -8.70 -4.66
C GLY A 60 16.00 -7.40 -4.43
N PRO A 61 17.22 -7.44 -3.87
CA PRO A 61 18.01 -6.24 -3.58
C PRO A 61 18.24 -5.32 -4.78
N GLY A 62 18.38 -5.88 -5.99
CA GLY A 62 18.51 -5.12 -7.24
C GLY A 62 17.18 -4.77 -7.93
N ARG A 63 16.04 -5.26 -7.44
CA ARG A 63 14.71 -5.02 -8.02
C ARG A 63 13.67 -4.88 -6.90
N SER A 64 13.50 -3.67 -6.43
CA SER A 64 12.61 -3.34 -5.30
C SER A 64 11.14 -3.42 -5.69
N VAL A 65 10.36 -4.22 -4.97
CA VAL A 65 8.89 -4.32 -5.13
C VAL A 65 8.20 -2.99 -4.83
N ILE A 66 8.69 -2.24 -3.84
CA ILE A 66 8.11 -0.93 -3.47
C ILE A 66 8.38 0.10 -4.55
N HIS A 67 9.60 0.13 -5.11
CA HIS A 67 9.93 1.06 -6.19
C HIS A 67 9.06 0.79 -7.42
N GLN A 68 8.94 -0.49 -7.79
CA GLN A 68 8.09 -0.91 -8.91
C GLN A 68 6.61 -0.57 -8.68
N ALA A 69 6.11 -0.67 -7.44
CA ALA A 69 4.74 -0.26 -7.11
C ALA A 69 4.52 1.25 -7.30
N VAL A 70 5.52 2.08 -6.99
CA VAL A 70 5.47 3.52 -7.24
C VAL A 70 5.56 3.83 -8.73
N GLU A 71 6.50 3.22 -9.46
CA GLU A 71 6.64 3.39 -10.91
C GLU A 71 5.38 2.95 -11.68
N ALA A 72 4.70 1.92 -11.20
CA ALA A 72 3.43 1.45 -11.75
C ALA A 72 2.22 2.35 -11.40
N GLY A 73 2.41 3.39 -10.57
CA GLY A 73 1.37 4.32 -10.17
C GLY A 73 0.31 3.75 -9.22
N VAL A 74 0.53 2.55 -8.66
CA VAL A 74 -0.38 1.97 -7.67
C VAL A 74 -0.10 2.49 -6.26
N TRP A 75 1.15 2.87 -5.98
CA TRP A 75 1.60 3.49 -4.74
C TRP A 75 2.21 4.87 -5.02
N GLU A 76 2.24 5.71 -3.99
CA GLU A 76 2.82 7.05 -4.02
C GLU A 76 3.99 7.15 -3.05
N ALA A 77 4.99 7.96 -3.40
CA ALA A 77 6.02 8.40 -2.46
C ALA A 77 5.53 9.64 -1.70
N CYS A 78 5.91 9.76 -0.42
CA CYS A 78 5.70 11.00 0.32
C CYS A 78 6.43 12.15 -0.40
N PRO A 79 5.79 13.30 -0.65
CA PRO A 79 6.42 14.42 -1.35
C PRO A 79 7.43 15.19 -0.50
N GLU A 80 7.46 14.97 0.82
CA GLU A 80 8.39 15.65 1.73
C GLU A 80 9.84 15.24 1.44
N ARG A 81 10.73 16.23 1.35
CA ARG A 81 12.11 16.00 0.93
C ARG A 81 12.84 15.15 1.96
N GLY A 82 13.42 14.03 1.51
CA GLY A 82 14.15 13.11 2.39
C GLY A 82 13.26 12.13 3.15
N CYS A 83 11.93 12.16 2.95
CA CYS A 83 11.05 11.15 3.50
C CYS A 83 11.08 9.86 2.67
N TRP A 84 11.27 8.73 3.34
CA TRP A 84 11.36 7.41 2.69
C TRP A 84 10.01 6.72 2.51
N TYR A 85 8.95 7.24 3.12
CA TYR A 85 7.64 6.59 3.17
C TYR A 85 7.00 6.48 1.78
N LYS A 86 6.49 5.29 1.46
CA LYS A 86 5.79 4.95 0.23
C LYS A 86 4.59 4.07 0.58
N GLY A 87 3.46 4.26 -0.08
CA GLY A 87 2.24 3.52 0.24
C GLY A 87 1.08 3.90 -0.65
N THR A 88 -0.13 3.53 -0.25
CA THR A 88 -1.34 4.00 -0.95
C THR A 88 -1.52 5.50 -0.74
N ALA A 89 -2.23 6.18 -1.64
CA ALA A 89 -2.53 7.61 -1.50
C ALA A 89 -3.09 7.97 -0.10
N GLN A 90 -3.99 7.13 0.42
CA GLN A 90 -4.57 7.33 1.75
C GLN A 90 -3.53 7.18 2.88
N SER A 91 -2.62 6.20 2.76
CA SER A 91 -1.60 5.99 3.78
C SER A 91 -0.56 7.11 3.75
N VAL A 92 -0.20 7.62 2.56
CA VAL A 92 0.68 8.79 2.40
C VAL A 92 0.06 10.04 3.02
N ARG A 93 -1.21 10.35 2.72
CA ARG A 93 -1.91 11.49 3.36
C ARG A 93 -1.95 11.38 4.89
N THR A 94 -2.23 10.18 5.39
CA THR A 94 -2.26 9.92 6.84
C THR A 94 -0.87 10.10 7.46
N HIS A 95 0.17 9.63 6.77
CA HIS A 95 1.56 9.80 7.16
C HIS A 95 1.94 11.30 7.20
N GLN A 96 1.65 12.08 6.16
CA GLN A 96 1.94 13.51 6.11
C GLN A 96 1.33 14.27 7.29
N ARG A 97 0.04 14.04 7.58
CA ARG A 97 -0.62 14.68 8.73
C ARG A 97 0.05 14.33 10.06
N LYS A 98 0.58 13.12 10.20
CA LYS A 98 1.16 12.65 11.46
C LYS A 98 2.61 13.06 11.65
N TYR A 99 3.39 13.14 10.57
CA TYR A 99 4.85 13.28 10.64
C TYR A 99 5.39 14.56 9.98
N HIS A 100 4.58 15.27 9.19
CA HIS A 100 4.97 16.49 8.45
C HIS A 100 3.97 17.64 8.61
N ALA A 101 3.02 17.55 9.56
CA ALA A 101 2.22 18.70 9.90
C ALA A 101 3.14 19.81 10.46
N PRO A 102 3.02 21.05 9.98
CA PRO A 102 3.82 22.15 10.50
C PRO A 102 3.58 22.27 12.01
N SER A 103 4.66 22.50 12.75
CA SER A 103 4.57 22.79 14.18
C SER A 103 3.61 23.97 14.38
N PRO A 104 2.76 23.96 15.44
CA PRO A 104 1.88 25.10 15.75
C PRO A 104 2.60 26.45 15.85
N VAL A 105 3.92 26.44 16.06
CA VAL A 105 4.76 27.63 16.22
C VAL A 105 5.13 28.30 14.89
N GLU A 106 5.13 27.58 13.77
CA GLU A 106 5.60 28.08 12.46
C GLU A 106 4.51 28.79 11.64
N SER A 107 3.24 28.59 12.00
CA SER A 107 2.10 29.13 11.27
C SER A 107 1.81 30.63 11.56
N MET A 108 2.54 31.26 12.49
CA MET A 108 2.33 32.66 12.90
C MET A 108 3.35 33.66 12.33
N GLN A 109 4.34 33.22 11.52
CA GLN A 109 5.42 34.10 11.06
C GLN A 109 5.26 34.68 9.64
N ASN A 110 4.20 34.32 8.90
CA ASN A 110 4.01 34.75 7.50
C ASN A 110 2.89 35.79 7.28
N THR A 111 2.47 36.54 8.30
CA THR A 111 1.55 37.69 8.14
C THR A 111 2.20 38.98 8.60
N ALA A 112 3.18 39.49 7.85
CA ALA A 112 3.61 40.88 7.97
C ALA A 112 3.35 41.61 6.64
N PRO A 113 2.48 42.64 6.59
CA PRO A 113 2.27 43.42 5.38
C PRO A 113 3.50 44.29 5.11
N THR A 114 4.12 44.13 3.93
CA THR A 114 5.16 45.02 3.42
C THR A 114 4.54 46.39 3.11
N THR A 115 4.67 47.36 4.03
CA THR A 115 4.45 48.77 3.71
C THR A 115 5.62 49.26 2.86
N ARG A 116 5.35 49.47 1.57
CA ARG A 116 6.19 50.24 0.65
C ARG A 116 6.07 51.70 1.04
N ASN A 117 7.17 52.35 1.43
CA ASN A 117 7.21 53.80 1.55
C ASN A 117 8.11 54.40 0.47
N SER A 118 7.47 55.29 -0.27
CA SER A 118 7.88 56.30 -1.27
C SER A 118 9.36 56.51 -1.56
#